data_AF-A0A7X0CCP9-F1
#
_entry.id   AF-A0A7X0CCP9-F1
#
_cell.length_a   1.000
_cell.length_b   1.000
_cell.length_c   1.000
_cell.angle_alpha   90.00
_cell.angle_beta   90.00
_cell.angle_gamma   90.00
#
_symmetry.space_group_name_H-M   'P 1'
#
loop_
_entity.id
_entity.type
_entity.pdbx_description
1 polymer ?
#
loop_
_entity_poly.entity_id
_entity_poly.type
_entity_poly.pdbx_seq_one_letter_code
_entity_poly.pdbx_strand_id
1 'polypeptide(L)'
;MKNQIAIYSMAILALASVPPPTAGASPVSPSWIERRWEVRYLLLVDEASTLRSGVVQSRKFNSQQRAQGKHKDYLSARALFVPNATFFVPNAREIGIVLLTFGSKGEVNNQKGLLGKLTAKITRLYELDLVRTQTDPPEAYHFAYWAQGIPGDVTFSPAVCSSEDNRRYVAGWDVENYIGNFGCREWTAQLYDRDQPYIDVTSYASRGAYIGALTGWSRFEDPPKPVIGRQGKTWLCLHECPPGEKPGVIPDIRAWTTKHGFPMPTRPSKQPLYPDADYMDDLNEFWQQ
;
A
#
# COMPACT_ATOMS: atom_id res chain seq x y z
N MET A 1 68.55 -63.59 -4.71
CA MET A 1 67.78 -63.27 -3.48
C MET A 1 67.72 -61.76 -3.39
N LYS A 2 66.64 -61.13 -3.88
CA LYS A 2 65.48 -60.64 -3.10
C LYS A 2 65.89 -59.62 -2.02
N ASN A 3 65.64 -58.33 -2.27
CA ASN A 3 64.80 -57.42 -1.46
C ASN A 3 65.08 -55.96 -1.84
N GLN A 4 64.14 -55.32 -2.54
CA GLN A 4 63.07 -54.44 -2.02
C GLN A 4 63.54 -52.97 -1.88
N ILE A 5 63.30 -52.20 -2.95
CA ILE A 5 63.24 -50.74 -2.91
C ILE A 5 61.75 -50.39 -2.73
N ALA A 6 61.41 -49.79 -1.60
CA ALA A 6 60.11 -49.20 -1.36
C ALA A 6 60.01 -47.87 -2.12
N ILE A 7 59.09 -47.78 -3.08
CA ILE A 7 58.70 -46.51 -3.70
C ILE A 7 57.34 -46.12 -3.12
N TYR A 8 57.34 -45.07 -2.31
CA TYR A 8 56.13 -44.39 -1.89
C TYR A 8 55.47 -43.74 -3.11
N SER A 9 54.28 -44.24 -3.47
CA SER A 9 53.40 -43.55 -4.41
C SER A 9 52.71 -42.40 -3.66
N MET A 10 53.19 -41.16 -3.84
CA MET A 10 52.37 -39.98 -3.56
C MET A 10 51.32 -39.85 -4.66
N ALA A 11 50.09 -40.26 -4.37
CA ALA A 11 48.94 -39.86 -5.17
C ALA A 11 48.69 -38.36 -4.94
N ILE A 12 49.05 -37.53 -5.91
CA ILE A 12 48.60 -36.14 -5.98
C ILE A 12 47.12 -36.18 -6.36
N LEU A 13 46.23 -36.03 -5.37
CA LEU A 13 44.84 -35.68 -5.63
C LEU A 13 44.82 -34.28 -6.25
N ALA A 14 44.65 -34.21 -7.56
CA ALA A 14 44.21 -33.01 -8.23
C ALA A 14 42.76 -32.75 -7.81
N LEU A 15 42.58 -31.92 -6.78
CA LEU A 15 41.29 -31.29 -6.49
C LEU A 15 40.94 -30.42 -7.70
N ALA A 16 40.08 -30.94 -8.57
CA ALA A 16 39.39 -30.13 -9.55
C ALA A 16 38.59 -29.07 -8.77
N SER A 17 39.06 -27.83 -8.82
CA SER A 17 38.34 -26.67 -8.33
C SER A 17 37.09 -26.49 -9.17
N VAL A 18 35.99 -27.10 -8.74
CA VAL A 18 34.66 -26.77 -9.25
C VAL A 18 34.45 -25.29 -8.94
N PRO A 19 34.32 -24.40 -9.95
CA PRO A 19 33.98 -23.02 -9.67
C PRO A 19 32.64 -23.02 -8.91
N PRO A 20 32.50 -22.20 -7.85
CA PRO A 20 31.24 -22.13 -7.13
C PRO A 20 30.12 -21.83 -8.14
N PRO A 21 28.92 -22.43 -7.99
CA PRO A 21 27.80 -22.08 -8.82
C PRO A 21 27.66 -20.56 -8.76
N THR A 22 27.84 -19.92 -9.91
CA THR A 22 27.53 -18.52 -10.08
C THR A 22 26.03 -18.44 -9.90
N ALA A 23 25.60 -18.18 -8.66
CA ALA A 23 24.25 -17.73 -8.35
C ALA A 23 24.08 -16.32 -8.93
N GLY A 24 24.17 -16.21 -10.25
CA GLY A 24 23.49 -15.17 -10.98
C GLY A 24 22.02 -15.54 -10.94
N ALA A 25 21.36 -15.26 -9.81
CA ALA A 25 19.93 -15.04 -9.84
C ALA A 25 19.73 -14.00 -10.96
N SER A 26 19.15 -14.43 -12.08
CA SER A 26 18.79 -13.50 -13.13
C SER A 26 17.94 -12.43 -12.46
N PRO A 27 18.33 -11.14 -12.52
CA PRO A 27 17.51 -10.09 -11.94
C PRO A 27 16.14 -10.24 -12.59
N VAL A 28 15.12 -10.45 -11.76
CA VAL A 28 13.73 -10.52 -12.21
C VAL A 28 13.45 -9.18 -12.88
N SER A 29 13.62 -9.11 -14.20
CA SER A 29 13.14 -7.98 -14.97
C SER A 29 11.66 -7.88 -14.63
N PRO A 30 11.16 -6.71 -14.21
CA PRO A 30 9.77 -6.60 -13.80
C PRO A 30 8.89 -7.02 -14.97
N SER A 31 8.26 -8.18 -14.84
CA SER A 31 7.29 -8.64 -15.82
C SER A 31 5.97 -8.02 -15.43
N TRP A 32 5.47 -7.15 -16.31
CA TRP A 32 4.23 -6.43 -16.10
C TRP A 32 3.04 -7.27 -16.59
N ILE A 33 1.91 -7.11 -15.93
CA ILE A 33 0.64 -7.61 -16.45
C ILE A 33 0.16 -6.61 -17.50
N GLU A 34 0.11 -7.04 -18.77
CA GLU A 34 -0.48 -6.23 -19.85
C GLU A 34 -2.00 -6.27 -19.74
N ARG A 35 -2.55 -5.33 -18.98
CA ARG A 35 -3.99 -5.12 -18.84
C ARG A 35 -4.34 -3.63 -18.83
N ARG A 36 -5.61 -3.33 -19.11
CA ARG A 36 -6.14 -1.97 -19.00
C ARG A 36 -6.05 -1.50 -17.54
N TRP A 37 -5.58 -0.26 -17.35
CA TRP A 37 -5.53 0.37 -16.04
C TRP A 37 -6.95 0.79 -15.60
N GLU A 38 -7.34 0.39 -14.39
CA GLU A 38 -8.70 0.58 -13.88
C GLU A 38 -8.79 1.54 -12.69
N VAL A 39 -7.67 1.81 -12.01
CA VAL A 39 -7.64 2.67 -10.82
C VAL A 39 -7.71 4.14 -11.22
N ARG A 40 -8.72 4.85 -10.74
CA ARG A 40 -8.92 6.30 -10.94
C ARG A 40 -8.03 7.13 -10.02
N TYR A 41 -7.96 6.75 -8.75
CA TYR A 41 -7.07 7.39 -7.80
C TYR A 41 -6.58 6.43 -6.72
N LEU A 42 -5.48 6.84 -6.07
CA LEU A 42 -4.99 6.31 -4.82
C LEU A 42 -4.84 7.46 -3.81
N LEU A 43 -5.32 7.25 -2.60
CA LEU A 43 -5.33 8.20 -1.50
C LEU A 43 -4.53 7.63 -0.33
N LEU A 44 -3.38 8.20 -0.02
CA LEU A 44 -2.61 7.89 1.18
C LEU A 44 -2.95 8.91 2.25
N VAL A 45 -3.37 8.42 3.40
CA VAL A 45 -3.65 9.26 4.57
C VAL A 45 -2.81 8.76 5.73
N ASP A 46 -2.17 9.66 6.44
CA ASP A 46 -1.35 9.39 7.62
C ASP A 46 -1.16 10.73 8.38
N GLU A 47 -0.51 10.70 9.53
CA GLU A 47 -0.10 11.92 10.21
C GLU A 47 0.90 12.69 9.32
N ALA A 48 0.75 14.02 9.24
CA ALA A 48 1.57 14.85 8.35
C ALA A 48 3.08 14.73 8.67
N SER A 49 3.43 14.58 9.95
CA SER A 49 4.81 14.31 10.38
C SER A 49 5.32 12.96 9.90
N THR A 50 4.48 11.91 9.95
CA THR A 50 4.83 10.55 9.53
C THR A 50 4.97 10.46 8.02
N LEU A 51 4.13 11.16 7.24
CA LEU A 51 4.34 11.31 5.80
C LEU A 51 5.71 11.96 5.50
N ARG A 52 6.01 13.11 6.12
CA ARG A 52 7.28 13.83 5.91
C ARG A 52 8.50 12.96 6.26
N SER A 53 8.48 12.32 7.43
CA SER A 53 9.56 11.43 7.87
C SER A 53 9.71 10.23 6.94
N GLY A 54 8.60 9.64 6.48
CA GLY A 54 8.62 8.54 5.53
C GLY A 54 9.20 8.92 4.17
N VAL A 55 8.95 10.12 3.66
CA VAL A 55 9.60 10.63 2.43
C VAL A 55 11.12 10.67 2.60
N VAL A 56 11.61 11.19 3.74
CA VAL A 56 13.04 11.28 4.04
C VAL A 56 13.68 9.90 4.13
N GLN A 57 13.04 8.96 4.85
CA GLN A 57 13.52 7.59 4.98
C GLN A 57 13.54 6.86 3.64
N SER A 58 12.49 6.98 2.83
CA SER A 58 12.44 6.37 1.50
C SER A 58 13.48 6.95 0.54
N ARG A 59 13.82 8.24 0.63
CA ARG A 59 14.93 8.83 -0.14
C ARG A 59 16.28 8.22 0.25
N LYS A 60 16.52 8.03 1.55
CA LYS A 60 17.73 7.36 2.06
C LYS A 60 17.79 5.91 1.57
N PHE A 61 16.69 5.17 1.69
CA PHE A 61 16.58 3.80 1.20
C PHE A 61 16.89 3.71 -0.29
N ASN A 62 16.23 4.53 -1.13
CA ASN A 62 16.47 4.53 -2.57
C ASN A 62 17.93 4.88 -2.92
N SER A 63 18.55 5.83 -2.20
CA SER A 63 19.96 6.15 -2.38
C SER A 63 20.88 4.97 -2.05
N GLN A 64 20.57 4.20 -1.00
CA GLN A 64 21.33 3.02 -0.62
C GLN A 64 21.17 1.89 -1.66
N GLN A 65 19.95 1.64 -2.14
CA GLN A 65 19.70 0.65 -3.20
C GLN A 65 20.48 0.98 -4.47
N ARG A 66 20.49 2.25 -4.88
CA ARG A 66 21.28 2.70 -6.04
C ARG A 66 22.78 2.51 -5.85
N ALA A 67 23.31 2.87 -4.68
CA ALA A 67 24.73 2.70 -4.36
C ALA A 67 25.16 1.21 -4.36
N GLN A 68 24.26 0.30 -4.01
CA GLN A 68 24.50 -1.15 -4.03
C GLN A 68 24.32 -1.78 -5.42
N GLY A 69 24.03 -1.01 -6.47
CA GLY A 69 23.71 -1.55 -7.80
C GLY A 69 22.34 -2.24 -7.88
N LYS A 70 21.56 -2.19 -6.80
CA LYS A 70 20.20 -2.74 -6.66
C LYS A 70 19.11 -1.81 -7.18
N HIS A 71 19.45 -0.89 -8.08
CA HIS A 71 18.44 -0.04 -8.75
C HIS A 71 17.51 -0.86 -9.68
N LYS A 72 17.86 -2.12 -9.94
CA LYS A 72 17.01 -3.10 -10.60
C LYS A 72 15.94 -3.69 -9.66
N ASP A 73 16.12 -3.53 -8.34
CA ASP A 73 15.12 -3.87 -7.34
C ASP A 73 14.17 -2.67 -7.14
N TYR A 74 12.94 -2.93 -6.70
CA TYR A 74 11.92 -1.88 -6.57
C TYR A 74 12.35 -0.77 -5.61
N LEU A 75 12.39 0.46 -6.11
CA LEU A 75 12.57 1.65 -5.27
C LEU A 75 11.28 1.97 -4.52
N SER A 76 11.35 2.70 -3.42
CA SER A 76 10.16 3.17 -2.71
C SER A 76 9.59 4.42 -3.39
N ALA A 77 8.35 4.36 -3.87
CA ALA A 77 7.64 5.52 -4.44
C ALA A 77 7.41 6.62 -3.41
N ARG A 78 7.35 6.28 -2.11
CA ARG A 78 7.19 7.24 -1.02
C ARG A 78 8.28 8.31 -0.99
N ALA A 79 9.46 8.06 -1.58
CA ALA A 79 10.51 9.06 -1.75
C ALA A 79 10.12 10.25 -2.63
N LEU A 80 9.10 10.05 -3.49
CA LEU A 80 8.61 11.01 -4.48
C LEU A 80 7.35 11.74 -4.02
N PHE A 81 6.71 11.30 -2.94
CA PHE A 81 5.43 11.85 -2.53
C PHE A 81 5.55 13.26 -1.99
N VAL A 82 4.57 14.08 -2.37
CA VAL A 82 4.35 15.43 -1.88
C VAL A 82 2.91 15.49 -1.38
N PRO A 83 2.67 15.82 -0.10
CA PRO A 83 1.31 15.96 0.40
C PRO A 83 0.52 16.98 -0.42
N ASN A 84 -0.65 16.58 -0.91
CA ASN A 84 -1.58 17.43 -1.65
C ASN A 84 -2.41 18.32 -0.71
N ALA A 85 -2.65 17.86 0.51
CA ALA A 85 -3.38 18.59 1.54
C ALA A 85 -2.85 18.21 2.92
N THR A 86 -2.97 19.15 3.86
CA THR A 86 -2.86 18.87 5.28
C THR A 86 -4.02 19.50 6.03
N PHE A 87 -4.51 18.80 7.05
CA PHE A 87 -5.66 19.23 7.85
C PHE A 87 -5.21 19.44 9.29
N PHE A 88 -5.28 20.69 9.73
CA PHE A 88 -5.11 21.02 11.13
C PHE A 88 -6.40 20.67 11.90
N VAL A 89 -6.24 19.93 12.99
CA VAL A 89 -7.34 19.56 13.87
C VAL A 89 -7.01 20.06 15.27
N PRO A 90 -7.86 20.89 15.90
CA PRO A 90 -7.61 21.38 17.25
C PRO A 90 -7.39 20.24 18.24
N ASN A 91 -6.30 20.32 19.02
CA ASN A 91 -5.92 19.34 20.04
C ASN A 91 -5.69 17.91 19.51
N ALA A 92 -5.42 17.76 18.22
CA ALA A 92 -5.06 16.47 17.62
C ALA A 92 -3.90 16.63 16.63
N ARG A 93 -3.36 15.50 16.19
CA ARG A 93 -2.28 15.49 15.21
C ARG A 93 -2.80 15.89 13.83
N GLU A 94 -1.97 16.65 13.11
CA GLU A 94 -2.24 17.09 11.74
C GLU A 94 -2.30 15.87 10.81
N ILE A 95 -3.34 15.79 9.99
CA ILE A 95 -3.50 14.74 8.98
C ILE A 95 -2.92 15.24 7.67
N GLY A 96 -2.07 14.44 7.05
CA GLY A 96 -1.58 14.70 5.70
C GLY A 96 -2.19 13.73 4.70
N ILE A 97 -2.38 14.21 3.47
CA ILE A 97 -2.91 13.42 2.36
C ILE A 97 -1.96 13.49 1.17
N VAL A 98 -1.65 12.34 0.57
CA VAL A 98 -1.08 12.25 -0.77
C VAL A 98 -2.14 11.62 -1.68
N LEU A 99 -2.51 12.32 -2.74
CA LEU A 99 -3.45 11.88 -3.75
C LEU A 99 -2.68 11.65 -5.05
N LEU A 100 -2.79 10.45 -5.61
CA LEU A 100 -2.35 10.14 -6.97
C LEU A 100 -3.59 9.90 -7.80
N THR A 101 -3.83 10.71 -8.83
CA THR A 101 -4.89 10.47 -9.82
C THR A 101 -4.26 9.90 -11.08
N PHE A 102 -4.91 8.91 -11.67
CA PHE A 102 -4.39 8.24 -12.84
C PHE A 102 -5.27 8.49 -14.07
N GLY A 103 -4.65 8.45 -15.24
CA GLY A 103 -5.36 8.35 -16.51
C GLY A 103 -5.60 6.89 -16.91
N SER A 104 -6.29 6.70 -18.03
CA SER A 104 -6.74 5.38 -18.50
C SER A 104 -5.61 4.40 -18.85
N LYS A 105 -4.37 4.87 -18.99
CA LYS A 105 -3.18 4.05 -19.24
C LYS A 105 -2.27 3.95 -18.00
N GLY A 106 -2.70 4.46 -16.84
CA GLY A 106 -1.94 4.48 -15.60
C GLY A 106 -1.05 5.72 -15.42
N GLU A 107 -1.11 6.70 -16.31
CA GLU A 107 -0.34 7.94 -16.21
C GLU A 107 -0.72 8.77 -14.98
N VAL A 108 0.26 9.26 -14.21
CA VAL A 108 0.00 10.12 -13.04
C VAL A 108 -0.31 11.54 -13.50
N ASN A 109 -1.51 12.05 -13.18
CA ASN A 109 -2.04 13.29 -13.76
C ASN A 109 -1.98 14.53 -12.86
N ASN A 110 -1.86 14.37 -11.53
CA ASN A 110 -1.98 15.48 -10.58
C ASN A 110 -0.67 15.79 -9.83
N GLN A 111 0.46 15.26 -10.31
CA GLN A 111 1.77 15.43 -9.69
C GLN A 111 2.76 16.09 -10.65
N LYS A 112 3.81 16.71 -10.12
CA LYS A 112 4.85 17.40 -10.90
C LYS A 112 6.18 16.63 -10.87
N GLY A 113 7.15 17.11 -11.64
CA GLY A 113 8.52 16.59 -11.60
C GLY A 113 8.63 15.16 -12.12
N LEU A 114 9.40 14.32 -11.42
CA LEU A 114 9.55 12.91 -11.77
C LEU A 114 8.24 12.14 -11.61
N LEU A 115 7.52 12.35 -10.50
CA LEU A 115 6.30 11.61 -10.17
C LEU A 115 5.21 11.76 -11.25
N GLY A 116 5.01 12.97 -11.76
CA GLY A 116 4.07 13.24 -12.86
C GLY A 116 4.49 12.71 -14.24
N LYS A 117 5.63 12.04 -14.35
CA LYS A 117 6.12 11.39 -15.58
C LYS A 117 6.11 9.87 -15.49
N LEU A 118 5.64 9.31 -14.37
CA LEU A 118 5.58 7.87 -14.17
C LEU A 118 4.23 7.32 -14.62
N THR A 119 4.24 6.04 -14.99
CA THR A 119 3.04 5.27 -15.34
C THR A 119 2.88 4.13 -14.35
N ALA A 120 1.70 4.00 -13.77
CA ALA A 120 1.37 2.90 -12.88
C ALA A 120 1.23 1.59 -13.65
N LYS A 121 1.81 0.52 -13.10
CA LYS A 121 1.79 -0.84 -13.64
C LYS A 121 1.52 -1.83 -12.51
N ILE A 122 0.94 -2.97 -12.88
CA ILE A 122 0.79 -4.12 -11.98
C ILE A 122 1.85 -5.16 -12.38
N THR A 123 2.64 -5.61 -11.42
CA THR A 123 3.60 -6.70 -11.64
C THR A 123 2.89 -8.06 -11.65
N ARG A 124 3.55 -9.10 -12.17
CA ARG A 124 3.05 -10.48 -12.04
C ARG A 124 2.96 -10.98 -10.59
N LEU A 125 3.60 -10.29 -9.64
CA LEU A 125 3.50 -10.55 -8.21
C LEU A 125 2.38 -9.74 -7.55
N TYR A 126 1.51 -9.10 -8.34
CA TYR A 126 0.45 -8.22 -7.86
C TYR A 126 0.97 -7.06 -7.01
N GLU A 127 2.15 -6.54 -7.35
CA GLU A 127 2.64 -5.27 -6.80
C GLU A 127 2.24 -4.14 -7.74
N LEU A 128 2.01 -2.97 -7.16
CA LEU A 128 1.69 -1.75 -7.89
C LEU A 128 2.90 -0.83 -7.87
N ASP A 129 3.39 -0.53 -9.07
CA ASP A 129 4.62 0.21 -9.27
C ASP A 129 4.40 1.41 -10.18
N LEU A 130 5.11 2.50 -9.90
CA LEU A 130 5.25 3.64 -10.79
C LEU A 130 6.53 3.48 -11.61
N VAL A 131 6.38 3.34 -12.92
CA VAL A 131 7.46 2.95 -13.83
C VAL A 131 7.85 4.12 -14.73
N ARG A 132 9.17 4.27 -14.92
CA ARG A 132 9.76 5.12 -15.96
C ARG A 132 10.30 4.23 -17.07
N THR A 133 9.51 4.06 -18.14
CA THR A 133 9.85 3.16 -19.26
C THR A 133 10.95 3.68 -20.18
N GLN A 134 11.37 4.95 -20.02
CA GLN A 134 12.38 5.60 -20.86
C GLN A 134 13.83 5.31 -20.40
N THR A 135 14.03 4.56 -19.32
CA THR A 135 15.35 4.14 -18.85
C THR A 135 15.59 2.67 -19.20
N ASP A 136 16.85 2.30 -19.41
CA ASP A 136 17.26 0.90 -19.59
C ASP A 136 18.27 0.50 -18.50
N PRO A 137 17.88 -0.37 -17.54
CA PRO A 137 16.54 -0.97 -17.38
C PRO A 137 15.48 0.06 -16.93
N PRO A 138 14.18 -0.24 -17.09
CA PRO A 138 13.11 0.59 -16.56
C PRO A 138 13.27 0.80 -15.06
N GLU A 139 13.17 2.05 -14.60
CA GLU A 139 13.21 2.36 -13.17
C GLU A 139 11.79 2.22 -12.60
N ALA A 140 11.62 1.36 -11.59
CA ALA A 140 10.34 1.05 -10.97
C ALA A 140 10.31 1.49 -9.50
N TYR A 141 9.18 2.08 -9.10
CA TYR A 141 8.94 2.55 -7.74
C TYR A 141 7.69 1.89 -7.16
N HIS A 142 7.86 0.96 -6.24
CA HIS A 142 6.77 0.29 -5.54
C HIS A 142 6.00 1.26 -4.65
N PHE A 143 4.66 1.20 -4.71
CA PHE A 143 3.78 2.05 -3.90
C PHE A 143 2.65 1.31 -3.17
N ALA A 144 2.21 0.15 -3.63
CA ALA A 144 1.13 -0.60 -3.00
C ALA A 144 1.09 -2.06 -3.50
N TYR A 145 0.23 -2.87 -2.91
CA TYR A 145 -0.08 -4.24 -3.31
C TYR A 145 -1.50 -4.31 -3.87
N TRP A 146 -1.68 -5.09 -4.93
CA TRP A 146 -2.97 -5.44 -5.51
C TRP A 146 -3.46 -6.75 -4.89
N ALA A 147 -4.21 -6.66 -3.80
CA ALA A 147 -4.75 -7.83 -3.12
C ALA A 147 -5.98 -8.36 -3.86
N GLN A 148 -5.94 -9.62 -4.31
CA GLN A 148 -7.09 -10.29 -4.93
C GLN A 148 -8.13 -10.78 -3.92
N GLY A 149 -7.95 -10.43 -2.64
CA GLY A 149 -8.81 -10.87 -1.54
C GLY A 149 -8.34 -12.19 -0.93
N ILE A 150 -9.26 -12.82 -0.21
CA ILE A 150 -9.12 -14.18 0.28
C ILE A 150 -9.95 -15.04 -0.66
N PRO A 151 -9.47 -16.20 -1.13
CA PRO A 151 -10.31 -17.07 -1.94
C PRO A 151 -11.63 -17.38 -1.22
N GLY A 152 -12.70 -17.60 -1.99
CA GLY A 152 -14.06 -17.74 -1.43
C GLY A 152 -14.74 -16.45 -0.95
N ASP A 153 -14.01 -15.35 -0.69
CA ASP A 153 -14.60 -14.06 -0.25
C ASP A 153 -14.14 -12.87 -1.12
N VAL A 154 -15.10 -12.29 -1.84
CA VAL A 154 -14.89 -11.11 -2.71
C VAL A 154 -15.37 -9.80 -2.10
N THR A 155 -15.81 -9.80 -0.84
CA THR A 155 -16.41 -8.63 -0.14
C THR A 155 -15.48 -7.43 -0.16
N PHE A 156 -14.18 -7.66 -0.11
CA PHE A 156 -13.15 -6.63 -0.08
C PHE A 156 -12.08 -6.87 -1.16
N SER A 157 -12.45 -7.43 -2.31
CA SER A 157 -11.52 -7.68 -3.41
C SER A 157 -12.02 -7.26 -4.79
N PRO A 158 -11.12 -6.81 -5.69
CA PRO A 158 -9.71 -6.53 -5.43
C PRO A 158 -9.54 -5.34 -4.47
N ALA A 159 -8.45 -5.29 -3.70
CA ALA A 159 -8.11 -4.18 -2.82
C ALA A 159 -6.71 -3.65 -3.10
N VAL A 160 -6.51 -2.35 -2.92
CA VAL A 160 -5.19 -1.72 -2.98
C VAL A 160 -4.67 -1.52 -1.57
N CYS A 161 -3.66 -2.30 -1.18
CA CYS A 161 -3.16 -2.36 0.19
C CYS A 161 -1.74 -1.82 0.30
N SER A 162 -1.38 -1.34 1.49
CA SER A 162 -0.01 -0.97 1.86
C SER A 162 0.68 -2.07 2.66
N SER A 163 1.98 -1.93 2.91
CA SER A 163 2.69 -2.82 3.84
C SER A 163 2.14 -2.78 5.26
N GLU A 164 1.50 -1.68 5.67
CA GLU A 164 0.89 -1.56 6.99
C GLU A 164 -0.40 -2.38 7.10
N ASP A 165 -1.11 -2.60 5.98
CA ASP A 165 -2.29 -3.46 5.94
C ASP A 165 -1.94 -4.92 6.28
N ASN A 166 -0.79 -5.42 5.81
CA ASN A 166 -0.33 -6.76 6.15
C ASN A 166 -0.11 -6.93 7.66
N ARG A 167 0.29 -5.88 8.37
CA ARG A 167 0.41 -5.91 9.83
C ARG A 167 -0.93 -5.81 10.53
N ARG A 168 -1.90 -5.11 9.92
CA ARG A 168 -3.21 -4.86 10.52
C ARG A 168 -4.07 -6.11 10.63
N TYR A 169 -4.01 -7.02 9.65
CA TYR A 169 -4.93 -8.15 9.59
C TYR A 169 -4.42 -9.43 10.24
N VAL A 170 -3.16 -9.50 10.66
CA VAL A 170 -2.63 -10.70 11.34
C VAL A 170 -3.29 -10.91 12.70
N ALA A 171 -3.29 -12.17 13.16
CA ALA A 171 -3.77 -12.54 14.47
C ALA A 171 -3.03 -11.76 15.58
N GLY A 172 -3.79 -11.29 16.58
CA GLY A 172 -3.23 -10.55 17.72
C GLY A 172 -2.98 -9.06 17.46
N TRP A 173 -3.58 -8.48 16.40
CA TRP A 173 -3.55 -7.03 16.19
C TRP A 173 -3.98 -6.26 17.45
N ASP A 174 -3.12 -5.33 17.88
CA ASP A 174 -3.42 -4.42 18.98
C ASP A 174 -4.32 -3.28 18.48
N VAL A 175 -5.57 -3.25 18.94
CA VAL A 175 -6.53 -2.18 18.62
C VAL A 175 -6.08 -0.80 19.12
N GLU A 176 -5.11 -0.74 20.03
CA GLU A 176 -4.49 0.49 20.50
C GLU A 176 -3.28 0.93 19.65
N ASN A 177 -2.91 0.17 18.61
CA ASN A 177 -1.80 0.51 17.72
C ASN A 177 -2.05 1.86 17.01
N TYR A 178 -1.04 2.72 16.91
CA TYR A 178 -1.15 4.06 16.31
C TYR A 178 -1.34 4.05 14.79
N ILE A 179 -1.04 2.94 14.11
CA ILE A 179 -1.26 2.76 12.68
C ILE A 179 -2.76 2.87 12.33
N GLY A 180 -3.67 2.56 13.27
CA GLY A 180 -5.10 2.59 13.02
C GLY A 180 -5.70 1.23 12.68
N ASN A 181 -7.01 1.11 12.89
CA ASN A 181 -7.78 -0.13 12.79
C ASN A 181 -8.62 -0.20 11.51
N PHE A 182 -8.49 0.80 10.63
CA PHE A 182 -9.13 0.85 9.32
C PHE A 182 -8.06 0.73 8.23
N GLY A 183 -8.25 -0.17 7.27
CA GLY A 183 -7.32 -0.39 6.16
C GLY A 183 -7.98 -0.63 4.81
N CYS A 184 -7.22 -1.22 3.89
CA CYS A 184 -7.63 -1.49 2.52
C CYS A 184 -8.85 -2.41 2.39
N ARG A 185 -9.06 -3.35 3.34
CA ARG A 185 -10.20 -4.26 3.32
C ARG A 185 -11.48 -3.53 3.70
N GLU A 186 -11.45 -2.77 4.80
CA GLU A 186 -12.58 -1.91 5.21
C GLU A 186 -12.91 -0.88 4.13
N TRP A 187 -11.89 -0.27 3.53
CA TRP A 187 -12.06 0.66 2.42
C TRP A 187 -12.80 0.02 1.25
N THR A 188 -12.33 -1.15 0.78
CA THR A 188 -12.87 -1.79 -0.41
C THR A 188 -14.29 -2.29 -0.18
N ALA A 189 -14.59 -2.85 0.99
CA ALA A 189 -15.95 -3.23 1.35
C ALA A 189 -16.91 -2.03 1.31
N GLN A 190 -16.52 -0.89 1.90
CA GLN A 190 -17.35 0.32 1.87
C GLN A 190 -17.42 0.95 0.47
N LEU A 191 -16.37 0.80 -0.35
CA LEU A 191 -16.38 1.27 -1.73
C LEU A 191 -17.43 0.53 -2.57
N TYR A 192 -17.54 -0.79 -2.39
CA TYR A 192 -18.43 -1.65 -3.18
C TYR A 192 -19.85 -1.77 -2.64
N ASP A 193 -20.06 -1.48 -1.36
CA ASP A 193 -21.40 -1.42 -0.76
C ASP A 193 -22.21 -0.24 -1.34
N ARG A 194 -23.23 -0.51 -2.14
CA ARG A 194 -24.05 0.54 -2.77
C ARG A 194 -24.91 1.31 -1.78
N ASP A 195 -25.23 0.72 -0.64
CA ASP A 195 -26.09 1.33 0.38
C ASP A 195 -25.29 2.22 1.35
N GLN A 196 -23.96 2.13 1.30
CA GLN A 196 -23.02 2.95 2.05
C GLN A 196 -22.56 4.17 1.21
N PRO A 197 -23.08 5.39 1.44
CA PRO A 197 -22.87 6.53 0.55
C PRO A 197 -21.53 7.25 0.76
N TYR A 198 -20.76 6.91 1.78
CA TYR A 198 -19.45 7.48 2.10
C TYR A 198 -18.53 6.40 2.67
N ILE A 199 -17.22 6.64 2.60
CA ILE A 199 -16.21 5.79 3.25
C ILE A 199 -15.83 6.44 4.60
N ASP A 200 -16.17 5.80 5.71
CA ASP A 200 -15.76 6.23 7.07
C ASP A 200 -14.45 5.55 7.47
N VAL A 201 -13.36 6.33 7.44
CA VAL A 201 -12.00 5.87 7.74
C VAL A 201 -11.63 5.94 9.23
N THR A 202 -12.61 6.18 10.09
CA THR A 202 -12.36 6.36 11.53
C THR A 202 -11.87 5.07 12.18
N SER A 203 -10.72 5.17 12.85
CA SER A 203 -10.24 4.17 13.82
C SER A 203 -10.68 4.54 15.23
N TYR A 204 -11.14 3.54 15.99
CA TYR A 204 -11.57 3.71 17.38
C TYR A 204 -10.64 2.93 18.31
N ALA A 205 -10.12 3.62 19.32
CA ALA A 205 -9.28 3.04 20.39
C ALA A 205 -9.70 3.62 21.76
N SER A 206 -9.15 3.09 22.86
CA SER A 206 -9.43 3.58 24.22
C SER A 206 -9.11 5.08 24.39
N ARG A 207 -8.07 5.56 23.70
CA ARG A 207 -7.67 6.98 23.66
C ARG A 207 -8.58 7.89 22.83
N GLY A 208 -9.57 7.35 22.14
CA GLY A 208 -10.52 8.08 21.32
C GLY A 208 -10.52 7.69 19.84
N ALA A 209 -11.31 8.42 19.06
CA ALA A 209 -11.39 8.27 17.61
C ALA A 209 -10.27 9.03 16.90
N TYR A 210 -9.68 8.44 15.87
CA TYR A 210 -8.62 9.06 15.07
C TYR A 210 -8.59 8.48 13.66
N ILE A 211 -7.94 9.19 12.74
CA ILE A 211 -7.67 8.74 11.38
C ILE A 211 -6.25 8.19 11.37
N GLY A 212 -6.13 6.88 11.15
CA GLY A 212 -4.84 6.18 11.09
C GLY A 212 -4.20 6.24 9.69
N ALA A 213 -3.06 5.56 9.57
CA ALA A 213 -2.38 5.36 8.30
C ALA A 213 -3.18 4.38 7.42
N LEU A 214 -3.55 4.81 6.21
CA LEU A 214 -4.31 3.97 5.28
C LEU A 214 -3.95 4.25 3.82
N THR A 215 -4.28 3.29 2.97
CA THR A 215 -4.33 3.44 1.52
C THR A 215 -5.76 3.22 1.06
N GLY A 216 -6.35 4.26 0.48
CA GLY A 216 -7.63 4.23 -0.18
C GLY A 216 -7.48 4.30 -1.69
N TRP A 217 -8.50 3.88 -2.43
CA TRP A 217 -8.48 3.85 -3.89
C TRP A 217 -9.90 3.87 -4.48
N SER A 218 -10.01 4.01 -5.79
CA SER A 218 -11.29 3.87 -6.51
C SER A 218 -11.01 3.53 -7.97
N ARG A 219 -11.91 2.83 -8.64
CA ARG A 219 -11.86 2.62 -10.09
C ARG A 219 -12.47 3.78 -10.87
N PHE A 220 -12.28 3.78 -12.18
CA PHE A 220 -12.98 4.72 -13.07
C PHE A 220 -14.50 4.47 -13.12
N GLU A 221 -14.93 3.22 -12.90
CA GLU A 221 -16.34 2.82 -12.92
C GLU A 221 -17.05 2.98 -11.57
N ASP A 222 -16.30 3.09 -10.48
CA ASP A 222 -16.88 3.29 -9.16
C ASP A 222 -17.41 4.73 -9.05
N PRO A 223 -18.64 4.92 -8.54
CA PRO A 223 -19.17 6.26 -8.32
C PRO A 223 -18.33 6.98 -7.25
N PRO A 224 -18.21 8.32 -7.33
CA PRO A 224 -17.57 9.08 -6.27
C PRO A 224 -18.23 8.85 -4.91
N LYS A 225 -17.42 8.58 -3.88
CA LYS A 225 -17.88 8.42 -2.50
C LYS A 225 -17.10 9.34 -1.57
N PRO A 226 -17.75 10.27 -0.85
CA PRO A 226 -17.08 11.09 0.13
C PRO A 226 -16.29 10.23 1.11
N VAL A 227 -15.03 10.59 1.32
CA VAL A 227 -14.15 9.96 2.30
C VAL A 227 -14.19 10.82 3.54
N ILE A 228 -14.78 10.30 4.61
CA ILE A 228 -14.93 11.01 5.89
C ILE A 228 -14.17 10.28 6.99
N GLY A 229 -13.80 11.02 8.03
CA GLY A 229 -13.22 10.39 9.22
C GLY A 229 -13.20 11.35 10.40
N ARG A 230 -13.13 10.77 11.60
CA ARG A 230 -13.11 11.52 12.85
C ARG A 230 -11.72 11.53 13.46
N GLN A 231 -11.16 12.72 13.64
CA GLN A 231 -9.91 12.97 14.35
C GLN A 231 -10.22 13.66 15.69
N GLY A 232 -10.13 12.90 16.78
CA GLY A 232 -10.57 13.32 18.10
C GLY A 232 -12.08 13.60 18.13
N LYS A 233 -12.46 14.87 18.28
CA LYS A 233 -13.86 15.32 18.26
C LYS A 233 -14.30 15.90 16.91
N THR A 234 -13.35 16.08 15.99
CA THR A 234 -13.57 16.79 14.73
C THR A 234 -13.80 15.80 13.61
N TRP A 235 -14.88 16.00 12.85
CA TRP A 235 -15.12 15.27 11.62
C TRP A 235 -14.46 16.00 10.45
N LEU A 236 -13.90 15.23 9.52
CA LEU A 236 -13.27 15.71 8.32
C LEU A 236 -13.91 15.04 7.11
N CYS A 237 -14.05 15.79 6.02
CA CYS A 237 -14.13 15.23 4.68
C CYS A 237 -12.74 15.33 4.05
N LEU A 238 -12.15 14.20 3.70
CA LEU A 238 -10.77 14.05 3.24
C LEU A 238 -10.67 14.08 1.71
N HIS A 239 -11.63 13.48 1.02
CA HIS A 239 -11.65 13.37 -0.45
C HIS A 239 -13.08 13.14 -0.97
N GLU A 240 -13.31 13.46 -2.26
CA GLU A 240 -14.61 13.33 -2.94
C GLU A 240 -15.81 13.90 -2.14
N CYS A 241 -15.60 15.02 -1.47
CA CYS A 241 -16.67 15.68 -0.73
C CYS A 241 -17.85 16.01 -1.65
N PRO A 242 -19.09 16.05 -1.11
CA PRO A 242 -20.28 16.31 -1.89
C PRO A 242 -20.14 17.54 -2.80
N PRO A 243 -20.87 17.59 -3.93
CA PRO A 243 -20.72 18.66 -4.92
C PRO A 243 -20.75 20.06 -4.31
N GLY A 244 -19.75 20.88 -4.65
CA GLY A 244 -19.60 22.24 -4.14
C GLY A 244 -18.86 22.34 -2.80
N GLU A 245 -18.53 21.23 -2.15
CA GLU A 245 -17.76 21.20 -0.91
C GLU A 245 -16.28 20.86 -1.17
N LYS A 246 -15.39 21.49 -0.41
CA LYS A 246 -13.96 21.19 -0.45
C LYS A 246 -13.61 20.25 0.70
N PRO A 247 -12.56 19.43 0.55
CA PRO A 247 -11.97 18.71 1.68
C PRO A 247 -11.68 19.67 2.85
N GLY A 248 -12.01 19.25 4.07
CA GLY A 248 -11.92 20.11 5.24
C GLY A 248 -12.73 19.60 6.43
N VAL A 249 -12.85 20.47 7.43
CA VAL A 249 -13.63 20.21 8.64
C VAL A 249 -15.12 20.16 8.32
N ILE A 250 -15.80 19.14 8.83
CA ILE A 250 -17.25 19.03 8.90
C ILE A 250 -17.66 19.55 10.29
N PRO A 251 -18.23 20.78 10.40
CA PRO A 251 -18.49 21.40 11.71
C PRO A 251 -19.53 20.66 12.54
N ASP A 252 -20.58 20.16 11.87
CA ASP A 252 -21.64 19.37 12.47
C ASP A 252 -21.95 18.19 11.54
N ILE A 253 -21.53 17.00 11.95
CA ILE A 253 -21.73 15.78 11.17
C ILE A 253 -23.20 15.43 10.99
N ARG A 254 -24.09 15.77 11.95
CA ARG A 254 -25.53 15.49 11.85
C ARG A 254 -26.19 16.40 10.84
N ALA A 255 -25.86 17.68 10.86
CA ALA A 255 -26.34 18.62 9.85
C ALA A 255 -25.84 18.25 8.46
N TRP A 256 -24.56 17.85 8.36
CA TRP A 256 -23.94 17.43 7.11
C TRP A 256 -24.60 16.17 6.51
N THR A 257 -24.80 15.11 7.30
CA THR A 257 -25.48 13.91 6.82
C THR A 257 -26.93 14.19 6.43
N THR A 258 -27.65 14.99 7.22
CA THR A 258 -29.03 15.39 6.90
C THR A 258 -29.11 16.17 5.58
N LYS A 259 -28.19 17.13 5.36
CA LYS A 259 -28.12 17.94 4.14
C LYS A 259 -27.96 17.08 2.88
N HIS A 260 -27.21 15.99 2.98
CA HIS A 260 -26.90 15.11 1.85
C HIS A 260 -27.75 13.83 1.80
N GLY A 261 -28.69 13.66 2.74
CA GLY A 261 -29.51 12.44 2.82
C GLY A 261 -28.71 11.19 3.19
N PHE A 262 -27.56 11.35 3.85
CA PHE A 262 -26.70 10.24 4.27
C PHE A 262 -27.12 9.71 5.66
N PRO A 263 -26.90 8.42 5.96
CA PRO A 263 -27.02 7.92 7.31
C PRO A 263 -25.94 8.53 8.21
N MET A 264 -26.17 8.48 9.53
CA MET A 264 -25.14 8.89 10.49
C MET A 264 -24.02 7.85 10.54
N PRO A 265 -22.72 8.26 10.59
CA PRO A 265 -21.63 7.34 10.81
C PRO A 265 -21.80 6.57 12.12
N THR A 266 -21.73 5.25 12.03
CA THR A 266 -21.85 4.34 13.17
C THR A 266 -20.51 3.68 13.45
N ARG A 267 -20.10 3.67 14.72
CA ARG A 267 -18.94 2.90 15.15
C ARG A 267 -19.18 1.41 14.84
N PRO A 268 -18.27 0.72 14.15
CA PRO A 268 -18.40 -0.73 13.91
C PRO A 268 -18.28 -1.50 15.22
N SER A 269 -18.86 -2.70 15.27
CA SER A 269 -18.84 -3.57 16.46
C SER A 269 -17.43 -4.08 16.81
N LYS A 270 -16.54 -4.19 15.82
CA LYS A 270 -15.13 -4.54 15.96
C LYS A 270 -14.26 -3.79 14.93
N GLN A 271 -12.97 -3.63 15.22
CA GLN A 271 -11.97 -3.22 14.23
C GLN A 271 -10.62 -3.92 14.47
N PRO A 272 -9.86 -4.30 13.42
CA PRO A 272 -10.28 -4.30 12.01
C PRO A 272 -11.51 -5.19 11.80
N LEU A 273 -12.31 -4.88 10.79
CA LEU A 273 -13.55 -5.60 10.53
C LEU A 273 -13.28 -6.96 9.87
N TYR A 274 -12.19 -7.02 9.11
CA TYR A 274 -11.81 -8.18 8.28
C TYR A 274 -10.41 -8.73 8.61
N PRO A 275 -10.12 -9.16 9.86
CA PRO A 275 -8.85 -9.78 10.23
C PRO A 275 -8.72 -11.19 9.62
N ASP A 276 -7.48 -11.64 9.38
CA ASP A 276 -7.19 -12.97 8.78
C ASP A 276 -7.75 -14.13 9.61
N ALA A 277 -7.82 -13.98 10.93
CA ALA A 277 -8.33 -15.01 11.84
C ALA A 277 -9.81 -15.37 11.59
N ASP A 278 -10.57 -14.50 10.93
CA ASP A 278 -11.98 -14.77 10.58
C ASP A 278 -12.12 -15.57 9.28
N TYR A 279 -11.01 -15.85 8.59
CA TYR A 279 -10.96 -16.46 7.26
C TYR A 279 -9.99 -17.65 7.26
N MET A 280 -10.44 -18.78 7.82
CA MET A 280 -9.70 -20.05 7.77
C MET A 280 -10.20 -20.91 6.60
N ASP A 281 -9.40 -21.02 5.53
CA ASP A 281 -9.05 -22.26 4.80
C ASP A 281 -8.20 -21.99 3.54
N ASP A 282 -8.29 -20.82 2.92
CA ASP A 282 -7.64 -20.63 1.61
C ASP A 282 -6.20 -20.07 1.62
N LEU A 283 -5.73 -19.55 2.76
CA LEU A 283 -4.35 -19.04 2.90
C LEU A 283 -3.32 -20.14 3.27
N ASN A 284 -3.76 -21.26 3.86
CA ASN A 284 -2.88 -22.37 4.24
C ASN A 284 -2.74 -23.43 3.14
N GLU A 285 -3.69 -23.57 2.22
CA GLU A 285 -3.58 -24.52 1.10
C GLU A 285 -2.55 -24.08 0.04
N PHE A 286 -2.36 -22.78 -0.15
CA PHE A 286 -1.45 -22.26 -1.19
C PHE A 286 0.05 -22.41 -0.87
N TRP A 287 0.42 -22.55 0.41
CA TRP A 287 1.82 -22.64 0.87
C TRP A 287 2.25 -24.05 1.31
N GLN A 288 1.37 -25.05 1.19
CA GLN A 288 1.67 -26.45 1.54
C GLN A 288 1.75 -27.40 0.33
N GLN A 289 1.85 -26.90 -0.91
CA GLN A 289 2.13 -27.71 -2.11
C GLN A 289 3.55 -27.50 -2.63
#